data_AF-X1I1G0-F1
#
_entry.id   AF-X1I1G0-F1
#
_cell.length_a   1.000
_cell.length_b   1.000
_cell.length_c   1.000
_cell.angle_alpha   90.00
_cell.angle_beta   90.00
_cell.angle_gamma   90.00
#
_symmetry.space_group_name_H-M   'P 1'
#
loop_
_entity.id
_entity.type
_entity.pdbx_description
1 polymer ?
#
loop_
_entity_poly.entity_id
_entity_poly.type
_entity_poly.pdbx_seq_one_letter_code
_entity_poly.pdbx_strand_id
1 'polypeptide(L)'
;TFNNIFAIMGFIIGLANEIMFDIADVQGDKKLGIKTISTELGIGKAALISGILYAVIIFLDPLPFFLRIDQRLYLDYLFLILILIPVISYIFLSRSLMKNQSKENVLKLRNLVFVIMQIGTIAYLIGVLI
;
A
#
# COMPACT_ATOMS: atom_id res chain seq x y z
N THR A 1 -2.91 -14.00 16.34
CA THR A 1 -1.61 -14.54 15.88
C THR A 1 -1.03 -13.59 14.85
N PHE A 2 0.29 -13.33 14.87
CA PHE A 2 1.00 -12.45 13.91
C PHE A 2 0.56 -12.64 12.46
N ASN A 3 0.38 -13.90 12.01
CA ASN A 3 -0.08 -14.25 10.67
C ASN A 3 -1.41 -13.59 10.27
N ASN A 4 -2.35 -13.39 11.20
CA ASN A 4 -3.64 -12.76 10.90
C ASN A 4 -3.47 -11.26 10.62
N ILE A 5 -2.55 -10.59 11.32
CA ILE A 5 -2.27 -9.17 11.12
C ILE A 5 -1.57 -8.97 9.78
N PHE A 6 -0.59 -9.80 9.47
CA PHE A 6 0.10 -9.77 8.17
C PHE A 6 -0.87 -10.01 7.00
N ALA A 7 -1.79 -10.98 7.13
CA ALA A 7 -2.81 -11.23 6.13
C ALA A 7 -3.77 -10.03 5.94
N ILE A 8 -4.20 -9.40 7.03
CA ILE A 8 -5.05 -8.19 6.97
C ILE A 8 -4.30 -7.03 6.30
N MET A 9 -3.02 -6.82 6.63
CA MET A 9 -2.19 -5.80 5.99
C MET A 9 -2.03 -6.08 4.50
N GLY A 10 -1.76 -7.33 4.12
CA GLY A 10 -1.71 -7.79 2.73
C GLY A 10 -3.02 -7.54 1.97
N PHE A 11 -4.16 -7.78 2.62
CA PHE A 11 -5.47 -7.48 2.04
C PHE A 11 -5.69 -5.98 1.85
N ILE A 12 -5.40 -5.16 2.87
CA ILE A 12 -5.57 -3.70 2.81
C ILE A 12 -4.70 -3.10 1.70
N ILE A 13 -3.44 -3.52 1.58
CA ILE A 13 -2.55 -3.00 0.53
C ILE A 13 -2.99 -3.47 -0.86
N GLY A 14 -3.45 -4.72 -0.99
CA GLY A 14 -4.02 -5.24 -2.22
C GLY A 14 -5.24 -4.43 -2.67
N LEU A 15 -6.15 -4.14 -1.74
CA LEU A 15 -7.33 -3.32 -2.00
C LEU A 15 -6.95 -1.88 -2.37
N ALA A 16 -5.98 -1.27 -1.67
CA ALA A 16 -5.50 0.08 -2.00
C ALA A 16 -4.96 0.15 -3.43
N ASN A 17 -4.19 -0.87 -3.82
CA ASN A 17 -3.59 -1.00 -5.15
C ASN A 17 -4.64 -1.21 -6.22
N GLU A 18 -5.60 -2.11 -6.01
CA GLU A 18 -6.68 -2.37 -6.98
C GLU A 18 -7.44 -1.07 -7.30
N ILE A 19 -7.83 -0.34 -6.26
CA ILE A 19 -8.53 0.95 -6.40
C ILE A 19 -7.65 1.98 -7.13
N MET A 20 -6.33 2.02 -6.84
CA MET A 20 -5.41 2.88 -7.57
C MET A 20 -5.30 2.47 -9.04
N PHE A 21 -5.24 1.17 -9.33
CA PHE A 21 -5.08 0.64 -10.68
C PHE A 21 -6.29 0.98 -11.54
N ASP A 22 -7.50 0.85 -11.01
CA ASP A 22 -8.77 1.21 -11.65
C ASP A 22 -8.83 2.69 -12.09
N ILE A 23 -8.04 3.58 -11.48
CA ILE A 23 -7.99 4.99 -11.90
C ILE A 23 -7.35 5.13 -13.29
N ALA A 24 -6.32 4.34 -13.59
CA ALA A 24 -5.67 4.37 -14.91
C ALA A 24 -6.56 3.76 -16.02
N ASP A 25 -7.46 2.85 -15.63
CA ASP A 25 -8.29 2.06 -16.54
C ASP A 25 -9.72 2.60 -16.69
N VAL A 26 -10.07 3.64 -15.91
CA VAL A 26 -11.40 4.28 -15.87
C VAL A 26 -12.05 4.59 -17.23
N GLN A 27 -11.28 4.99 -18.24
CA GLN A 27 -11.83 5.27 -19.58
C GLN A 27 -12.19 3.98 -20.33
N GLY A 28 -11.39 2.93 -20.18
CA GLY A 28 -11.67 1.62 -20.74
C GLY A 28 -12.86 0.97 -20.04
N ASP A 29 -12.85 0.99 -18.71
CA ASP A 29 -13.91 0.42 -17.88
C ASP A 29 -15.27 1.05 -18.16
N LYS A 30 -15.34 2.37 -18.29
CA LYS A 30 -16.58 3.07 -18.68
C LYS A 30 -17.10 2.64 -20.04
N LYS A 31 -16.23 2.45 -21.04
CA LYS A 31 -16.64 2.00 -22.38
C LYS A 31 -17.18 0.57 -22.36
N LEU A 32 -16.66 -0.26 -21.46
CA LEU A 32 -17.06 -1.67 -21.30
C LEU A 32 -18.20 -1.86 -20.29
N GLY A 33 -18.67 -0.79 -19.63
CA GLY A 33 -19.72 -0.86 -18.60
C GLY A 33 -19.26 -1.57 -17.31
N ILE A 34 -17.96 -1.63 -17.05
CA ILE A 34 -17.39 -2.24 -15.84
C ILE A 34 -17.56 -1.25 -14.68
N LYS A 35 -18.11 -1.75 -13.57
CA LYS A 35 -18.34 -0.96 -12.35
C LYS A 35 -17.17 -1.11 -11.39
N THR A 36 -16.46 -0.01 -11.17
CA THR A 36 -15.33 0.14 -10.26
C THR A 36 -15.52 1.40 -9.41
N ILE A 37 -14.71 1.58 -8.38
CA ILE A 37 -14.79 2.80 -7.55
C ILE A 37 -14.46 4.04 -8.40
N SER A 38 -13.49 3.95 -9.31
CA SER A 38 -13.09 5.06 -10.18
C SER A 38 -14.18 5.45 -11.20
N THR A 39 -14.97 4.49 -11.67
CA THR A 39 -16.05 4.71 -12.64
C THR A 39 -17.35 5.22 -11.99
N GLU A 40 -17.73 4.66 -10.83
CA GLU A 40 -18.97 4.98 -10.12
C GLU A 40 -18.84 6.23 -9.24
N LEU A 41 -17.74 6.37 -8.47
CA LEU A 41 -17.54 7.47 -7.52
C LEU A 41 -16.62 8.57 -8.06
N GLY A 42 -15.96 8.31 -9.18
CA GLY A 42 -15.02 9.23 -9.83
C GLY A 42 -13.59 9.10 -9.32
N ILE A 43 -12.67 9.54 -10.18
CA ILE A 43 -11.22 9.41 -9.99
C ILE A 43 -10.73 10.03 -8.66
N GLY A 44 -11.22 11.22 -8.29
CA GLY A 44 -10.79 11.90 -7.07
C GLY A 44 -11.18 11.15 -5.80
N LYS A 45 -12.40 10.57 -5.75
CA LYS A 45 -12.84 9.76 -4.60
C LYS A 45 -12.10 8.43 -4.53
N ALA A 46 -11.84 7.79 -5.67
CA ALA A 46 -11.02 6.58 -5.74
C ALA A 46 -9.61 6.83 -5.20
N ALA A 47 -8.96 7.93 -5.62
CA ALA A 47 -7.65 8.32 -5.10
C ALA A 47 -7.67 8.58 -3.60
N LEU A 48 -8.72 9.25 -3.09
CA LEU A 48 -8.91 9.48 -1.66
C LEU A 48 -8.99 8.17 -0.87
N ILE A 49 -9.84 7.23 -1.31
CA ILE A 49 -10.04 5.93 -0.65
C ILE A 49 -8.74 5.13 -0.65
N SER A 50 -8.08 5.02 -1.81
CA SER A 50 -6.78 4.34 -1.93
C SER A 50 -5.72 4.97 -1.01
N GLY A 51 -5.63 6.30 -0.97
CA GLY A 51 -4.70 7.00 -0.08
C GLY A 51 -4.98 6.83 1.41
N ILE A 52 -6.26 6.70 1.82
CA ILE A 52 -6.62 6.37 3.21
C ILE A 52 -6.13 4.96 3.55
N LEU A 53 -6.32 3.98 2.67
CA LEU A 53 -5.83 2.62 2.88
C LEU A 53 -4.29 2.57 2.96
N TYR A 54 -3.58 3.32 2.11
CA TYR A 54 -2.13 3.47 2.25
C TYR A 54 -1.73 4.12 3.58
N ALA A 55 -2.48 5.14 4.06
CA ALA A 55 -2.23 5.75 5.35
C ALA A 55 -2.34 4.73 6.50
N VAL A 56 -3.34 3.84 6.44
CA VAL A 56 -3.46 2.73 7.42
C VAL A 56 -2.22 1.84 7.40
N ILE A 57 -1.73 1.45 6.21
CA ILE A 57 -0.51 0.62 6.08
C ILE A 57 0.73 1.35 6.62
N ILE A 58 0.89 2.64 6.32
CA ILE A 58 1.99 3.48 6.82
C ILE A 58 2.07 3.45 8.36
N PHE A 59 0.92 3.36 9.06
CA PHE A 59 0.88 3.23 10.52
C PHE A 59 1.05 1.79 11.01
N LEU A 60 0.51 0.80 10.28
CA LEU A 60 0.57 -0.61 10.70
C LEU A 60 1.95 -1.23 10.49
N ASP A 61 2.68 -0.85 9.44
CA ASP A 61 3.99 -1.41 9.08
C ASP A 61 5.03 -1.35 10.21
N PRO A 62 5.27 -0.21 10.89
CA PRO A 62 6.23 -0.15 11.99
C PRO A 62 5.67 -0.66 13.32
N LEU A 63 4.38 -0.98 13.40
CA LEU A 63 3.71 -1.34 14.65
C LEU A 63 4.32 -2.58 15.37
N PRO A 64 4.79 -3.63 14.67
CA PRO A 64 5.45 -4.77 15.31
C PRO A 64 6.75 -4.43 16.06
N PHE A 65 7.39 -3.29 15.76
CA PHE A 65 8.53 -2.81 16.54
C PHE A 65 8.11 -2.35 17.93
N PHE A 66 6.98 -1.62 18.02
CA PHE A 66 6.51 -1.01 19.27
C PHE A 66 5.64 -1.94 20.11
N LEU A 67 4.92 -2.86 19.46
CA LEU A 67 4.02 -3.78 20.11
C LEU A 67 4.57 -5.20 20.01
N ARG A 68 4.44 -6.00 21.08
CA ARG A 68 4.82 -7.41 21.12
C ARG A 68 3.86 -8.30 20.32
N ILE A 69 3.56 -7.93 19.08
CA ILE A 69 2.73 -8.70 18.13
C ILE A 69 3.46 -9.98 17.71
N ASP A 70 4.76 -9.86 17.48
CA ASP A 70 5.71 -10.96 17.34
C ASP A 70 6.94 -10.63 18.19
N GLN A 71 7.44 -11.60 18.96
CA GLN A 71 8.58 -11.37 19.86
C GLN A 71 9.87 -11.05 19.10
N ARG A 72 10.01 -11.52 17.86
CA ARG A 72 11.21 -11.34 17.04
C ARG A 72 11.33 -9.92 16.49
N LEU A 73 10.18 -9.30 16.18
CA LEU A 73 10.12 -7.95 15.63
C LEU A 73 10.12 -6.86 16.71
N TYR A 74 9.81 -7.22 17.95
CA TYR A 74 9.67 -6.27 19.04
C TYR A 74 11.02 -5.69 19.46
N LEU A 75 11.14 -4.37 19.40
CA LEU A 75 12.39 -3.63 19.63
C LEU A 75 13.55 -4.04 18.72
N ASP A 76 13.27 -4.70 17.58
CA ASP A 76 14.28 -5.00 16.57
C ASP A 76 14.54 -3.77 15.69
N TYR A 77 15.67 -3.11 15.94
CA TYR A 77 16.10 -1.93 15.20
C TYR A 77 16.45 -2.23 13.75
N LEU A 78 16.89 -3.46 13.42
CA LEU A 78 17.16 -3.83 12.03
C LEU A 78 15.84 -3.88 11.25
N PHE A 79 14.83 -4.59 11.77
CA PHE A 79 13.49 -4.57 11.21
C PHE A 79 12.95 -3.14 11.05
N LEU A 80 13.08 -2.29 12.08
CA LEU A 80 12.60 -0.91 12.02
C LEU A 80 13.25 -0.11 10.88
N ILE A 81 14.58 -0.22 10.70
CA ILE A 81 15.28 0.49 9.62
C ILE A 81 14.80 0.00 8.24
N LEU A 82 14.66 -1.32 8.08
CA LEU A 82 14.23 -1.93 6.83
C LEU A 82 12.78 -1.58 6.48
N ILE A 83 11.87 -1.61 7.46
CA ILE A 83 10.44 -1.33 7.23
C ILE A 83 10.15 0.16 7.03
N LEU A 84 11.03 1.07 7.51
CA LEU A 84 10.88 2.50 7.22
C LEU A 84 11.03 2.83 5.72
N ILE A 85 11.75 2.01 4.96
CA ILE A 85 11.89 2.19 3.50
C ILE A 85 10.52 2.14 2.81
N PRO A 86 9.73 1.05 2.88
CA PRO A 86 8.41 1.01 2.27
C PRO A 86 7.43 2.01 2.89
N VAL A 87 7.49 2.28 4.19
CA VAL A 87 6.66 3.32 4.85
C VAL A 87 6.86 4.69 4.19
N ILE A 88 8.11 5.11 4.03
CA ILE A 88 8.44 6.38 3.39
C ILE A 88 8.01 6.37 1.92
N SER A 89 8.22 5.26 1.21
CA SER A 89 7.79 5.11 -0.18
C SER A 89 6.26 5.19 -0.34
N TYR A 90 5.48 4.58 0.55
CA TYR A 90 4.01 4.69 0.55
C TYR A 90 3.54 6.11 0.82
N ILE A 91 4.24 6.86 1.68
CA ILE A 91 3.95 8.29 1.89
C ILE A 91 4.13 9.08 0.58
N PHE A 92 5.24 8.85 -0.14
CA PHE A 92 5.48 9.52 -1.43
C PHE A 92 4.47 9.09 -2.50
N LEU A 93 4.15 7.79 -2.58
CA LEU A 93 3.18 7.24 -3.50
C LEU A 93 1.79 7.83 -3.27
N SER A 94 1.31 7.83 -2.02
CA SER A 94 0.02 8.40 -1.63
C SER A 94 -0.04 9.90 -1.93
N ARG A 95 1.02 10.67 -1.61
CA ARG A 95 1.09 12.10 -1.96
C ARG A 95 1.05 12.35 -3.46
N SER A 96 1.77 11.54 -4.25
CA SER A 96 1.75 11.66 -5.71
C SER A 96 0.36 11.35 -6.28
N LEU A 97 -0.28 10.28 -5.78
CA LEU A 97 -1.63 9.90 -6.18
C LEU A 97 -2.66 11.01 -5.89
N MET A 98 -2.59 11.63 -4.71
CA MET A 98 -3.49 12.72 -4.33
C MET A 98 -3.27 14.01 -5.13
N LYS A 99 -2.02 14.28 -5.55
CA LYS A 99 -1.69 15.49 -6.31
C LYS A 99 -1.99 15.36 -7.80
N ASN A 100 -1.82 14.16 -8.37
CA ASN A 100 -1.95 13.93 -9.81
C ASN A 100 -2.56 12.57 -10.10
N GLN A 101 -3.84 12.55 -10.48
CA GLN A 101 -4.54 11.33 -10.89
C GLN A 101 -4.50 11.08 -12.41
N SER A 102 -3.55 11.66 -13.15
CA SER A 102 -3.41 11.35 -14.57
C SER A 102 -3.06 9.88 -14.78
N LYS A 103 -3.56 9.29 -15.88
CA LYS A 103 -3.27 7.90 -16.24
C LYS A 103 -1.77 7.59 -16.24
N GLU A 104 -0.96 8.51 -16.77
CA GLU A 104 0.49 8.37 -16.80
C GLU A 104 1.11 8.29 -15.39
N ASN A 105 0.68 9.16 -14.46
CA ASN A 105 1.18 9.12 -13.09
C ASN A 105 0.77 7.83 -12.39
N VAL A 106 -0.50 7.43 -12.52
CA VAL A 106 -1.01 6.20 -11.89
C VAL A 106 -0.28 4.95 -12.41
N LEU A 107 0.05 4.87 -13.70
CA LEU A 107 0.84 3.77 -14.24
C LEU A 107 2.29 3.76 -13.70
N LYS A 108 2.90 4.93 -13.48
CA LYS A 108 4.20 5.04 -12.80
C LYS A 108 4.10 4.55 -11.35
N LEU A 109 3.07 4.95 -10.62
CA LEU A 109 2.82 4.51 -9.25
C LEU A 109 2.51 3.01 -9.16
N ARG A 110 1.82 2.44 -10.15
CA ARG A 110 1.58 0.99 -10.28
C ARG A 110 2.90 0.21 -10.33
N ASN A 111 3.87 0.65 -11.13
CA ASN A 111 5.17 -0.01 -11.18
C ASN A 111 5.95 0.16 -9.88
N LEU A 112 5.90 1.36 -9.29
CA LEU A 112 6.56 1.64 -8.01
C LEU A 112 6.01 0.76 -6.88
N VAL A 113 4.69 0.56 -6.81
CA VAL A 113 4.08 -0.17 -5.68
C VAL A 113 4.50 -1.63 -5.62
N PHE A 114 4.72 -2.28 -6.77
CA PHE A 114 5.26 -3.63 -6.79
C PHE A 114 6.64 -3.69 -6.14
N VAL A 115 7.51 -2.72 -6.42
CA VAL A 115 8.85 -2.64 -5.80
C VAL A 115 8.72 -2.42 -4.29
N ILE A 116 7.86 -1.50 -3.86
CA ILE A 116 7.62 -1.21 -2.43
C ILE A 116 7.17 -2.48 -1.70
N MET A 117 6.22 -3.23 -2.26
CA MET A 117 5.70 -4.47 -1.66
C MET A 117 6.78 -5.54 -1.52
N GLN A 118 7.68 -5.69 -2.50
CA GLN A 118 8.78 -6.64 -2.41
C GLN A 118 9.75 -6.25 -1.27
N ILE A 119 10.11 -4.97 -1.17
CA ILE A 119 11.00 -4.48 -0.09
C ILE A 119 10.35 -4.71 1.28
N GLY A 120 9.06 -4.39 1.44
CA GLY A 120 8.35 -4.62 2.70
C GLY A 120 8.27 -6.09 3.08
N THR A 121 8.00 -6.97 2.11
CA THR A 121 8.00 -8.42 2.34
C THR A 121 9.38 -8.91 2.76
N ILE A 122 10.46 -8.45 2.11
CA ILE A 122 11.83 -8.80 2.48
C ILE A 122 12.18 -8.28 3.89
N ALA A 123 11.75 -7.07 4.25
CA ALA A 123 11.97 -6.52 5.60
C ALA A 123 11.31 -7.40 6.68
N TYR A 124 10.06 -7.80 6.47
CA TYR A 124 9.37 -8.74 7.36
C TYR A 124 10.04 -10.11 7.41
N LEU A 125 10.46 -10.66 6.26
CA LEU A 125 11.17 -11.95 6.22
C LEU A 125 12.47 -11.90 7.01
N ILE A 126 13.27 -10.85 6.83
CA ILE A 126 14.54 -10.67 7.55
C ILE A 126 14.29 -10.57 9.06
N GLY A 127 13.39 -9.70 9.52
CA GLY A 127 13.12 -9.53 10.95
C GLY A 127 12.48 -10.75 11.63
N VAL A 128 11.88 -11.66 10.87
CA VAL A 128 11.30 -12.91 11.40
C VAL A 128 12.32 -14.06 11.45
N LEU A 129 13.38 -13.99 10.63
CA LEU A 129 14.37 -15.07 10.46
C LEU A 129 15.70 -14.82 11.18
N ILE A 130 16.09 -13.56 11.36
CA ILE A 130 17.32 -13.13 12.04
C ILE A 130 16.97 -12.68 13.45
#